data_AF-I2DA33-F1
#
_entry.id   AF-I2DA33-F1
#
_cell.length_a   1.000
_cell.length_b   1.000
_cell.length_c   1.000
_cell.angle_alpha   90.00
_cell.angle_beta   90.00
_cell.angle_gamma   90.00
#
_symmetry.space_group_name_H-M   'P 1'
#
loop_
_entity.id
_entity.type
_entity.pdbx_description
1 polymer ?
#
loop_
_entity_poly.entity_id
_entity_poly.type
_entity_poly.pdbx_seq_one_letter_code
_entity_poly.pdbx_strand_id
1 'polypeptide(L)'
;MYRYINVYKYLSLVFIILSFIYVIYLSYSFAFNIFVGADVKINEQGKLEVTNVLDYTDEYYSGVKKGDIILEVNGEKGSDIQLKSGRLVNVESLIVERDNKSFHLQNVSLIS
;
A
#
# COMPACT_ATOMS: atom_id res chain seq x y z
N MET A 1 7.89 -30.36 -41.35
CA MET A 1 8.10 -28.91 -41.08
C MET A 1 6.83 -28.20 -40.59
N TYR A 2 5.66 -28.40 -41.23
CA TYR A 2 4.37 -27.78 -40.85
C TYR A 2 3.86 -28.05 -39.42
N ARG A 3 4.10 -29.24 -38.86
CA ARG A 3 3.59 -29.60 -37.51
C ARG A 3 4.21 -28.76 -36.38
N TYR A 4 5.48 -28.38 -36.51
CA TYR A 4 6.19 -27.59 -35.51
C TYR A 4 5.73 -26.13 -35.51
N ILE A 5 5.42 -25.55 -36.67
CA ILE A 5 4.90 -24.18 -36.82
C ILE A 5 3.58 -23.99 -36.05
N ASN A 6 2.67 -24.96 -36.12
CA ASN A 6 1.42 -24.89 -35.36
C ASN A 6 1.68 -24.98 -33.85
N VAL A 7 2.56 -25.86 -33.39
CA VAL A 7 2.93 -25.96 -31.97
C VAL A 7 3.53 -24.65 -31.46
N TYR A 8 4.45 -24.03 -32.19
CA TYR A 8 5.02 -22.73 -31.81
C TYR A 8 3.98 -21.62 -31.78
N LYS A 9 3.00 -21.65 -32.70
CA LYS A 9 1.90 -20.68 -32.74
C LYS A 9 0.99 -20.80 -31.50
N TYR A 10 0.60 -22.02 -31.12
CA TYR A 10 -0.21 -22.23 -29.90
C TYR A 10 0.58 -21.89 -28.64
N LEU A 11 1.86 -22.27 -28.58
CA LEU A 11 2.72 -21.95 -27.44
C LEU A 11 2.92 -20.43 -27.28
N SER A 12 3.14 -19.72 -28.38
CA SER A 12 3.27 -18.25 -28.38
C SER A 12 1.97 -17.58 -27.92
N LEU A 13 0.81 -18.10 -28.35
CA LEU A 13 -0.49 -17.60 -27.92
C LEU A 13 -0.69 -17.75 -26.40
N VAL A 14 -0.27 -18.88 -25.83
CA VAL A 14 -0.31 -19.12 -24.37
C VAL A 14 0.56 -18.11 -23.62
N PHE A 15 1.78 -17.83 -24.10
CA PHE A 15 2.64 -16.82 -23.49
C PHE A 15 2.06 -15.41 -23.54
N ILE A 16 1.40 -15.05 -24.65
CA ILE A 16 0.72 -13.75 -24.76
C ILE A 16 -0.38 -13.64 -23.70
N ILE A 17 -1.23 -14.66 -23.56
CA ILE A 17 -2.31 -14.69 -22.57
C ILE A 17 -1.75 -14.63 -21.15
N LEU A 18 -0.71 -15.41 -20.84
CA LEU A 18 -0.03 -15.37 -19.54
C LEU A 18 0.56 -13.99 -19.24
N SER A 19 1.14 -13.31 -20.24
CA SER A 19 1.66 -11.96 -20.04
C SER A 19 0.55 -10.96 -19.73
N PHE A 20 -0.62 -11.07 -20.38
CA PHE A 20 -1.76 -10.21 -20.10
C PHE A 20 -2.30 -10.43 -18.69
N ILE A 21 -2.45 -11.69 -18.28
CA ILE A 21 -2.86 -12.04 -16.90
C ILE A 21 -1.84 -11.48 -15.89
N TYR A 22 -0.55 -11.59 -16.20
CA TYR A 22 0.51 -11.08 -15.34
C TYR A 22 0.49 -9.55 -15.21
N VAL A 23 0.27 -8.83 -16.32
CA VAL A 23 0.09 -7.37 -16.28
C VAL A 23 -1.15 -6.98 -15.47
N ILE A 24 -2.28 -7.68 -15.63
CA ILE A 24 -3.48 -7.42 -14.82
C ILE A 24 -3.19 -7.66 -13.33
N TYR A 25 -2.47 -8.73 -13.00
CA TYR A 25 -2.06 -9.03 -11.63
C TYR A 25 -1.18 -7.92 -11.06
N LEU A 26 -0.16 -7.47 -11.81
CA LEU A 26 0.69 -6.37 -11.39
C LEU A 26 -0.09 -5.08 -11.21
N SER A 27 -0.98 -4.73 -12.14
CA SER A 27 -1.84 -3.55 -12.05
C SER A 27 -2.77 -3.61 -10.83
N TYR A 28 -3.35 -4.77 -10.52
CA TYR A 28 -4.12 -4.98 -9.30
C TYR A 28 -3.24 -4.77 -8.07
N SER A 29 -2.08 -5.42 -7.99
CA SER A 29 -1.16 -5.22 -6.87
C SER A 29 -0.76 -3.75 -6.74
N PHE A 30 -0.49 -3.02 -7.82
CA PHE A 30 -0.11 -1.62 -7.76
C PHE A 30 -1.27 -0.72 -7.30
N ALA A 31 -2.48 -0.96 -7.82
CA ALA A 31 -3.67 -0.16 -7.49
C ALA A 31 -4.21 -0.39 -6.07
N PHE A 32 -3.88 -1.50 -5.41
CA PHE A 32 -4.35 -1.80 -4.04
C PHE A 32 -3.25 -1.67 -2.97
N ASN A 33 -2.03 -1.28 -3.35
CA ASN A 33 -0.89 -1.07 -2.43
C ASN A 33 -0.78 0.36 -1.90
N ILE A 34 -1.87 1.13 -1.90
CA ILE A 34 -1.84 2.59 -1.76
C ILE A 34 -1.26 3.09 -0.41
N PHE A 35 -1.13 2.25 0.62
CA PHE A 35 -0.34 2.53 1.84
C PHE A 35 0.00 1.19 2.51
N VAL A 36 1.13 0.54 2.17
CA VAL A 36 1.54 -0.75 2.78
C VAL A 36 2.95 -0.68 3.41
N GLY A 37 3.54 0.51 3.55
CA GLY A 37 4.93 0.70 3.98
C GLY A 37 5.15 1.30 5.38
N ALA A 38 4.10 1.69 6.12
CA ALA A 38 4.25 2.03 7.55
C ALA A 38 3.90 0.83 8.45
N ASP A 39 4.93 0.34 9.17
CA ASP A 39 4.73 -0.65 10.22
C ASP A 39 4.23 0.07 11.48
N VAL A 40 3.09 -0.36 12.00
CA VAL A 40 2.44 0.24 13.16
C VAL A 40 2.26 -0.77 14.28
N LYS A 41 2.34 -0.31 15.52
CA LYS A 41 2.04 -1.12 16.70
C LYS A 41 1.15 -0.37 17.66
N ILE A 42 0.44 -1.10 18.51
CA ILE A 42 -0.19 -0.48 19.68
C ILE A 42 0.89 -0.23 20.73
N ASN A 43 1.00 1.01 21.20
CA ASN A 43 1.93 1.40 22.25
C ASN A 43 1.35 1.11 23.65
N GLU A 44 2.12 1.38 24.72
CA GLU A 44 1.69 1.10 26.11
C GLU A 44 0.42 1.87 26.53
N GLN A 45 0.09 2.95 25.82
CA GLN A 45 -1.08 3.79 26.07
C GLN A 45 -2.30 3.35 25.25
N GLY A 46 -2.21 2.22 24.54
CA GLY A 46 -3.28 1.72 23.68
C GLY A 46 -3.45 2.48 22.36
N LYS A 47 -2.49 3.33 21.99
CA LYS A 47 -2.54 4.13 20.76
C LYS A 47 -1.75 3.48 19.64
N LEU A 48 -2.20 3.66 18.40
CA LEU A 48 -1.53 3.15 17.22
C LEU A 48 -0.34 4.07 16.86
N GLU A 49 0.88 3.56 16.93
CA GLU A 49 2.13 4.29 16.74
C GLU A 49 2.91 3.74 15.55
N VAL A 50 3.44 4.64 14.71
CA VAL A 50 4.32 4.30 13.58
C VAL A 50 5.70 3.92 14.10
N THR A 51 6.09 2.66 13.89
CA THR A 51 7.37 2.12 14.35
C THR A 51 8.46 2.17 13.30
N ASN A 52 8.06 2.08 12.03
CA ASN A 52 8.96 2.08 10.90
C ASN A 52 8.24 2.65 9.67
N VAL A 53 8.99 3.37 8.85
CA VAL A 53 8.56 3.84 7.53
C VAL A 53 9.61 3.33 6.56
N LEU A 54 9.19 2.53 5.58
CA LEU A 54 10.10 2.08 4.54
C LEU A 54 10.46 3.25 3.62
N ASP A 55 11.75 3.43 3.33
CA ASP A 55 12.20 4.44 2.37
C ASP A 55 11.62 4.14 0.98
N TYR A 56 11.26 5.20 0.26
CA TYR A 56 10.71 5.15 -1.10
C TYR A 56 9.30 4.53 -1.24
N THR A 57 8.53 4.39 -0.15
CA THR A 57 7.10 4.02 -0.21
C THR A 57 6.19 5.24 -0.21
N ASP A 58 4.90 5.04 -0.51
CA ASP A 58 3.88 6.10 -0.53
C ASP A 58 3.78 6.83 0.83
N GLU A 59 4.12 6.20 1.95
CA GLU A 59 4.21 6.83 3.28
C GLU A 59 5.31 7.88 3.38
N TYR A 60 6.47 7.61 2.76
CA TYR A 60 7.56 8.56 2.68
C TYR A 60 7.12 9.82 1.92
N TYR A 61 6.36 9.64 0.84
CA TYR A 61 5.85 10.74 0.02
C TYR A 61 4.66 11.48 0.64
N SER A 62 3.86 10.83 1.49
CA SER A 62 2.77 11.46 2.25
C SER A 62 3.24 12.16 3.53
N GLY A 63 4.51 11.99 3.93
CA GLY A 63 5.11 12.72 5.05
C GLY A 63 4.90 12.09 6.43
N VAL A 64 4.51 10.82 6.48
CA VAL A 64 4.45 10.00 7.70
C VAL A 64 5.86 9.78 8.24
N LYS A 65 6.05 9.83 9.56
CA LYS A 65 7.34 9.62 10.22
C LYS A 65 7.21 8.62 11.36
N LYS A 66 8.33 7.97 11.68
CA LYS A 66 8.47 7.14 12.87
C LYS A 66 8.16 7.96 14.13
N GLY A 67 7.39 7.38 15.04
CA GLY A 67 6.92 7.99 16.28
C GLY A 67 5.61 8.75 16.14
N ASP A 68 5.05 8.87 14.93
CA ASP A 68 3.73 9.45 14.75
C ASP A 68 2.65 8.58 15.42
N ILE A 69 1.70 9.23 16.09
CA ILE A 69 0.52 8.57 16.64
C ILE A 69 -0.64 8.76 15.68
N ILE A 70 -1.27 7.67 15.27
CA ILE A 70 -2.35 7.69 14.31
C ILE A 70 -3.67 7.95 15.04
N LEU A 71 -4.26 9.10 14.74
CA LEU A 71 -5.54 9.53 15.32
C LEU A 71 -6.71 9.06 14.46
N GLU A 72 -6.61 9.22 13.14
CA GLU A 72 -7.64 8.81 12.17
C GLU A 72 -7.03 8.30 10.87
N VAL A 73 -7.73 7.39 10.23
CA VAL A 73 -7.44 6.86 8.88
C VAL A 73 -8.74 6.84 8.11
N ASN A 74 -8.78 7.50 6.96
CA ASN A 74 -9.98 7.59 6.10
C ASN A 74 -11.22 8.13 6.82
N GLY A 75 -11.03 8.97 7.85
CA GLY A 75 -12.12 9.50 8.69
C GLY A 75 -12.64 8.52 9.75
N GLU A 76 -12.07 7.32 9.87
CA GLU A 76 -12.31 6.40 10.98
C GLU A 76 -11.23 6.55 12.05
N LYS A 77 -11.58 6.30 13.31
CA LYS A 77 -10.62 6.40 14.43
C LYS A 77 -9.52 5.35 14.29
N GLY A 78 -8.28 5.77 14.53
CA GLY A 78 -7.09 4.94 14.50
C GLY A 78 -7.16 3.67 15.36
N SER A 79 -7.93 3.71 16.45
CA SER A 79 -8.14 2.59 17.37
C SER A 79 -8.97 1.45 16.79
N ASP A 80 -9.80 1.73 15.79
CA ASP A 80 -10.84 0.80 15.32
C ASP A 80 -10.42 0.07 14.03
N ILE A 81 -9.21 0.36 13.54
CA ILE A 81 -8.70 -0.11 12.26
C ILE A 81 -8.13 -1.52 12.41
N GLN A 82 -8.58 -2.42 11.54
CA GLN A 82 -7.97 -3.74 11.41
C GLN A 82 -6.65 -3.64 10.64
N LEU A 83 -5.55 -3.89 11.36
CA LEU A 83 -4.23 -4.01 10.75
C LEU A 83 -4.13 -5.32 9.97
N LYS A 84 -3.54 -5.27 8.77
CA LYS A 84 -3.13 -6.49 8.05
C LYS A 84 -1.64 -6.69 8.27
N SER A 85 -1.28 -7.75 9.01
CA SER A 85 0.12 -8.09 9.31
C SER A 85 0.93 -6.94 9.94
N GLY A 86 0.32 -6.15 10.82
CA GLY A 86 0.98 -5.03 11.51
C GLY A 86 1.17 -3.77 10.65
N ARG A 87 0.49 -3.72 9.49
CA ARG A 87 0.53 -2.58 8.57
C ARG A 87 -0.85 -2.00 8.37
N LEU A 88 -0.88 -0.70 8.12
CA LEU A 88 -2.03 -0.05 7.51
C LEU A 88 -2.14 -0.50 6.05
N VAL A 89 -3.36 -0.56 5.53
CA VAL A 89 -3.64 -0.94 4.13
C VAL A 89 -4.78 -0.09 3.60
N ASN A 90 -4.68 0.34 2.35
CA ASN A 90 -5.72 1.11 1.64
C ASN A 90 -6.11 2.42 2.34
N VAL A 91 -5.10 3.19 2.71
CA VAL A 91 -5.28 4.51 3.32
C VAL A 91 -5.35 5.58 2.22
N GLU A 92 -6.26 6.53 2.36
CA GLU A 92 -6.42 7.67 1.47
C GLU A 92 -6.06 8.97 2.21
N SER A 93 -6.46 9.05 3.48
CA SER A 93 -6.13 10.15 4.38
C SER A 93 -5.73 9.65 5.76
N LEU A 94 -4.84 10.40 6.39
CA LEU A 94 -4.30 10.12 7.72
C LEU A 94 -4.31 11.40 8.54
N ILE A 95 -4.80 11.32 9.76
CA ILE A 95 -4.55 12.34 10.79
C ILE A 95 -3.58 11.74 11.79
N VAL A 96 -2.41 12.36 11.91
CA VAL A 96 -1.37 11.93 12.85
C VAL A 96 -1.05 13.03 13.85
N GLU A 97 -0.71 12.63 15.06
CA GLU A 97 -0.13 13.49 16.09
C GLU A 97 1.38 13.31 16.11
N ARG A 98 2.10 14.43 15.99
CA ARG A 98 3.56 14.51 16.09
C ARG A 98 3.91 15.74 16.92
N ASP A 99 4.71 15.56 17.96
CA ASP A 99 5.10 16.65 18.87
C ASP A 99 3.89 17.46 19.40
N ASN A 100 2.83 16.76 19.83
CA ASN A 100 1.54 17.34 20.28
C ASN A 100 0.82 18.23 19.24
N LYS A 101 1.16 18.11 17.95
CA LYS A 101 0.48 18.80 16.85
C LYS A 101 -0.14 17.78 15.91
N SER A 102 -1.34 18.09 15.43
CA SER A 102 -2.05 17.25 14.46
C SER A 102 -1.68 17.66 13.03
N PHE A 103 -1.37 16.67 12.21
CA PHE A 103 -1.06 16.83 10.80
C PHE A 103 -2.05 16.01 9.97
N HIS A 104 -2.64 16.64 8.96
CA HIS A 104 -3.49 15.97 7.99
C HIS A 104 -2.65 15.61 6.77
N LEU A 105 -2.46 14.31 6.56
CA LEU A 105 -1.67 13.73 5.48
C LEU A 105 -2.65 13.10 4.47
N GLN A 106 -2.45 13.37 3.19
CA GLN A 106 -3.26 12.79 2.11
C GLN A 106 -2.35 12.01 1.18
N ASN A 107 -2.91 10.97 0.56
CA ASN A 107 -2.17 10.24 -0.46
C ASN A 107 -1.88 11.15 -1.66
N VAL A 108 -0.60 11.41 -1.92
CA VAL A 108 -0.17 12.26 -3.05
C VAL A 108 -0.17 11.48 -4.37
N SER A 109 -0.24 10.14 -4.35
CA SER A 109 -0.26 9.30 -5.56
C SER A 109 -1.52 9.47 -6.42
N LEU A 110 -2.58 10.08 -5.89
CA LEU A 110 -3.82 10.36 -6.63
C LEU A 110 -3.81 11.71 -7.40
N ILE A 111 -2.72 12.48 -7.35
CA ILE A 111 -2.64 13.83 -7.97
C ILE A 111 -1.51 13.95 -9.02
N SER A 112 -1.05 12.86 -9.63
CA SER A 112 -0.09 12.89 -10.75
C SER A 112 -0.63 12.20 -12.00
#